data_AF-A0A6B1GPI4-F1
#
_entry.id   AF-A0A6B1GPI4-F1
#
_cell.length_a   1.000
_cell.length_b   1.000
_cell.length_c   1.000
_cell.angle_alpha   90.00
_cell.angle_beta   90.00
_cell.angle_gamma   90.00
#
_symmetry.space_group_name_H-M   'P 1'
#
loop_
_entity.id
_entity.type
_entity.pdbx_description
1 polymer ?
#
loop_
_entity_poly.entity_id
_entity_poly.type
_entity_poly.pdbx_seq_one_letter_code
_entity_poly.pdbx_strand_id
1 'polypeptide(L)' 'MDHVGIQADCDEELEDLAHRVRDSGQPYLEMERVDCCHATMDKAWVKGIADEKWEVFLTHRHDLNQFGITQQEQIDEL' A
#
# COMPACT_ATOMS: atom_id res chain seq x y z
N MET A 1 0.45 -7.15 15.56
CA MET A 1 0.79 -6.95 14.14
C MET A 1 -0.24 -6.00 13.61
N ASP A 2 0.19 -4.84 13.12
CA ASP A 2 -0.72 -3.74 12.74
C ASP A 2 -1.14 -3.79 11.27
N HIS A 3 -0.35 -4.43 10.40
CA HIS A 3 -0.68 -4.78 9.01
C HIS A 3 0.28 -5.82 8.44
N VAL A 4 -0.04 -6.36 7.25
CA VAL A 4 0.81 -7.25 6.46
C VAL A 4 1.05 -6.63 5.08
N GLY A 5 2.32 -6.60 4.64
CA GLY A 5 2.71 -6.04 3.35
C GLY A 5 3.21 -7.08 2.36
N ILE A 6 2.82 -6.92 1.10
CA ILE A 6 3.31 -7.70 -0.05
C ILE A 6 3.98 -6.73 -1.02
N GLN A 7 5.27 -6.92 -1.26
CA GLN A 7 6.01 -6.13 -2.25
C GLN A 7 5.87 -6.77 -3.64
N ALA A 8 5.49 -5.98 -4.63
CA ALA A 8 5.56 -6.32 -6.05
C ALA A 8 6.97 -6.03 -6.59
N ASP A 9 7.37 -6.80 -7.59
CA ASP A 9 8.66 -6.64 -8.27
C ASP A 9 8.59 -5.65 -9.45
N CYS A 10 7.40 -5.43 -10.02
CA CYS A 10 7.18 -4.52 -11.14
C CYS A 10 5.77 -3.91 -11.16
N ASP A 11 5.56 -2.92 -12.04
CA ASP A 11 4.27 -2.21 -12.20
C ASP A 11 3.14 -3.17 -12.61
N GLU A 12 3.42 -4.12 -13.49
CA GLU A 12 2.43 -5.10 -13.97
C GLU A 12 1.96 -6.01 -12.82
N GLU A 13 2.87 -6.48 -11.97
CA GLU A 13 2.51 -7.26 -10.79
C GLU A 13 1.74 -6.41 -9.77
N LEU A 14 2.14 -5.14 -9.57
CA LEU A 14 1.40 -4.23 -8.70
C LEU A 14 -0.03 -4.03 -9.22
N GLU A 15 -0.21 -3.84 -10.52
CA GLU A 15 -1.53 -3.66 -11.14
C GLU A 15 -2.40 -4.91 -10.96
N ASP A 16 -1.84 -6.11 -11.15
CA ASP A 16 -2.55 -7.37 -10.91
C ASP A 16 -2.96 -7.55 -9.44
N LEU A 17 -2.07 -7.22 -8.50
CA LEU A 17 -2.37 -7.27 -7.07
C LEU A 17 -3.40 -6.22 -6.65
N ALA A 18 -3.30 -5.00 -7.18
CA ALA A 18 -4.28 -3.94 -6.96
C ALA A 18 -5.65 -4.30 -7.54
N HIS A 19 -5.70 -4.97 -8.70
CA HIS A 19 -6.95 -5.52 -9.23
C HIS A 19 -7.60 -6.52 -8.27
N ARG A 20 -6.82 -7.41 -7.65
CA ARG A 20 -7.33 -8.35 -6.65
C ARG A 20 -7.82 -7.64 -5.38
N VAL A 21 -7.16 -6.56 -4.97
CA VAL A 21 -7.60 -5.70 -3.88
C VAL A 21 -8.96 -5.06 -4.20
N ARG A 22 -9.12 -4.47 -5.39
CA ARG A 22 -10.39 -3.88 -5.86
C ARG A 22 -11.53 -4.91 -5.91
N ASP A 23 -11.24 -6.12 -6.38
CA ASP A 23 -12.23 -7.20 -6.57
C ASP A 23 -12.59 -7.94 -5.27
N SER A 24 -11.89 -7.66 -4.16
CA SER A 24 -12.13 -8.29 -2.86
C SER A 24 -13.52 -7.99 -2.27
N GLY A 25 -14.19 -6.94 -2.75
CA GLY A 25 -15.46 -6.45 -2.20
C GLY A 25 -15.35 -5.82 -0.81
N GLN A 26 -14.12 -5.61 -0.31
CA GLN A 26 -13.82 -4.93 0.95
C GLN A 26 -13.46 -3.46 0.71
N PRO A 27 -13.50 -2.60 1.75
CA PRO A 27 -12.94 -1.26 1.68
C PRO A 27 -11.47 -1.31 1.27
N TYR A 28 -11.10 -0.48 0.29
CA TYR A 28 -9.73 -0.37 -0.21
C TYR A 28 -9.32 1.09 -0.39
N LEU A 29 -8.01 1.34 -0.37
CA LEU A 29 -7.41 2.65 -0.55
C LEU A 29 -6.19 2.53 -1.47
N GLU A 30 -6.15 3.32 -2.54
CA GLU A 30 -5.01 3.40 -3.44
C GLU A 30 -4.24 4.69 -3.23
N MET A 31 -2.91 4.58 -3.27
CA MET A 31 -1.98 5.67 -3.05
C MET A 31 -0.85 5.59 -4.05
N GLU A 32 -0.74 6.58 -4.92
CA GLU A 32 0.32 6.69 -5.91
C GLU A 32 1.37 7.71 -5.47
N ARG A 33 2.64 7.42 -5.77
CA ARG A 33 3.81 8.27 -5.52
C ARG A 33 3.86 8.80 -4.10
N VAL A 34 3.60 7.93 -3.14
CA VAL A 34 3.71 8.26 -1.73
C VAL A 34 5.15 8.08 -1.26
N ASP A 35 5.71 9.15 -0.72
CA ASP A 35 6.95 9.06 0.04
C ASP A 35 6.62 8.56 1.45
N CYS A 36 7.19 7.42 1.84
CA CYS A 36 7.03 6.84 3.18
C CYS A 36 8.31 6.08 3.54
N CYS A 37 8.79 6.21 4.78
CA CYS A 37 9.97 5.48 5.27
C CYS A 37 11.22 5.61 4.39
N HIS A 38 11.53 6.82 3.90
CA HIS A 38 12.66 7.10 3.00
C HIS A 38 12.55 6.50 1.59
N ALA A 39 11.37 6.08 1.16
CA ALA A 39 11.16 5.52 -0.17
C ALA A 39 9.94 6.14 -0.86
N THR A 40 9.98 6.24 -2.19
CA THR A 40 8.80 6.58 -3.00
C THR A 40 8.17 5.28 -3.46
N MET A 41 6.88 5.09 -3.18
CA MET A 41 6.15 3.87 -3.47
C MET A 41 4.79 4.15 -4.08
N ASP A 42 4.30 3.19 -4.85
CA ASP A 42 2.87 3.05 -5.14
C ASP A 42 2.31 1.93 -4.26
N LYS A 43 1.10 2.12 -3.74
CA LYS A 43 0.50 1.20 -2.76
C LYS A 43 -1.01 1.06 -2.96
N ALA A 44 -1.53 -0.13 -2.69
CA ALA A 44 -2.95 -0.36 -2.49
C ALA A 44 -3.18 -1.08 -1.16
N TRP A 45 -4.18 -0.64 -0.40
CA TRP A 45 -4.55 -1.17 0.91
C TRP A 45 -5.93 -1.81 0.84
N VAL A 46 -6.13 -2.87 1.60
CA VAL A 46 -7.43 -3.50 1.80
C VAL A 46 -7.60 -3.92 3.25
N LYS A 47 -8.83 -3.82 3.75
CA LYS A 47 -9.20 -4.35 5.05
C LYS A 47 -9.70 -5.78 4.93
N GLY A 48 -9.03 -6.70 5.61
CA GLY A 48 -9.41 -8.10 5.67
C GLY A 48 -10.61 -8.35 6.60
N ILE A 49 -11.18 -9.55 6.47
CA ILE A 49 -12.39 -9.95 7.20
C ILE A 49 -12.19 -10.09 8.72
N ALA A 50 -10.95 -10.21 9.19
CA ALA A 50 -10.60 -10.28 10.60
C ALA A 50 -10.04 -8.95 11.13
N ASP A 51 -10.39 -7.83 10.47
CA ASP A 51 -9.95 -6.46 10.78
C ASP A 51 -8.45 -6.24 10.53
N GLU A 52 -7.79 -7.16 9.84
CA GLU A 52 -6.38 -7.05 9.52
C GLU A 52 -6.16 -6.19 8.26
N LYS A 53 -5.22 -5.25 8.31
CA LYS A 53 -4.89 -4.40 7.17
C LYS A 53 -3.83 -5.09 6.29
N TRP A 54 -4.08 -5.11 4.99
CA TRP A 54 -3.14 -5.62 4.00
C TRP A 54 -2.70 -4.47 3.09
N GLU A 55 -1.41 -4.40 2.79
CA GLU A 55 -0.88 -3.53 1.74
C GLU A 55 -0.20 -4.35 0.65
N VAL A 56 -0.38 -3.93 -0.60
CA VAL A 56 0.43 -4.34 -1.75
C VAL A 56 1.16 -3.10 -2.25
N PHE A 57 2.46 -3.18 -2.52
CA PHE A 57 3.24 -1.99 -2.87
C PHE A 57 4.39 -2.27 -3.82
N LEU A 58 4.77 -1.26 -4.59
CA LEU A 58 5.99 -1.24 -5.39
C LEU A 58 6.86 -0.09 -4.94
N THR A 59 8.16 -0.35 -4.74
CA THR A 59 9.12 0.69 -4.39
C THR A 59 9.85 1.19 -5.63
N HIS A 60 9.69 2.47 -5.93
CA HIS A 60 10.29 3.14 -7.09
C HIS A 60 11.65 3.76 -6.77
N ARG A 61 11.82 4.24 -5.54
CA ARG A 61 13.07 4.89 -5.11
C ARG A 61 13.32 4.63 -3.64
N HIS A 62 14.58 4.37 -3.28
CA HIS A 62 15.06 4.27 -1.91
C HIS A 62 15.87 5.51 -1.50
N ASP A 63 16.20 5.60 -0.22
CA ASP A 63 17.15 6.55 0.37
C ASP A 63 16.80 8.04 0.18
N LEU A 64 15.51 8.37 0.26
CA LEU A 64 15.08 9.76 0.35
C LEU A 64 15.62 10.38 1.65
N ASN A 65 16.29 11.53 1.53
CA ASN A 65 16.79 12.32 2.68
C ASN A 65 15.66 12.93 3.55
N GLN A 66 14.40 12.63 3.25
CA GLN A 66 13.23 13.07 3.99
C GLN A 66 12.44 11.87 4.49
N PHE A 67 11.96 11.95 5.73
CA PHE A 67 10.94 11.03 6.23
C PHE A 67 9.62 11.42 5.56
N GLY A 68 9.09 10.52 4.74
CA GLY A 68 7.82 10.73 4.05
C GLY A 68 6.64 10.75 5.02
N ILE A 69 5.54 11.42 4.64
CA ILE A 69 4.33 11.46 5.45
C ILE A 69 3.51 10.21 5.11
N THR A 70 3.54 9.21 6.00
CA THR A 70 2.61 8.09 5.89
C THR A 70 1.19 8.63 6.07
N GLN A 71 0.29 8.33 5.14
CA GLN A 71 -1.12 8.70 5.25
C GLN A 71 -1.88 7.77 6.22
N GLN A 72 -1.35 7.65 7.45
CA GLN A 72 -1.82 6.70 8.46
C GLN A 72 -3.28 6.91 8.82
N GLU A 73 -3.74 8.16 8.91
CA GLU A 73 -5.14 8.48 9.22
C GLU A 73 -6.10 7.90 8.16
N GLN A 74 -5.74 8.00 6.87
CA GLN A 74 -6.57 7.43 5.79
C GLN A 74 -6.56 5.91 5.78
N ILE A 75 -5.44 5.30 6.19
CA ILE A 75 -5.33 3.84 6.35
C ILE A 75 -6.14 3.37 7.57
N ASP A 76 -6.26 4.20 8.61
CA ASP A 76 -7.01 3.88 9.83
C ASP A 76 -8.54 4.04 9.66
N GLU A 77 -8.97 4.82 8.67
CA GLU A 77 -10.38 4.99 8.29
C GLU A 77 -10.93 3.88 7.36
N LEU A 78 -10.08 2.96 6.89
CA LEU A 78 -10.51 1.70 6.28
C LEU A 78 -11.19 0.79 7.30
#